data_AF-A0A259MTJ4-F1
#
_entry.id   AF-A0A259MTJ4-F1
#
_cell.length_a   1.000
_cell.length_b   1.000
_cell.length_c   1.000
_cell.angle_alpha   90.00
_cell.angle_beta   90.00
_cell.angle_gamma   90.00
#
_symmetry.space_group_name_H-M   'P 1'
#
loop_
_entity.id
_entity.type
_entity.pdbx_description
1 polymer ?
#
loop_
_entity_poly.entity_id
_entity_poly.type
_entity_poly.pdbx_seq_one_letter_code
_entity_poly.pdbx_strand_id
1 'polypeptide(L)'
;METIAAVVAAGAAFGASYLIGRSLTASSLLVALGGLLWGVGFAVLFFVATVTVGHLTPGLFEPWLLGVHFIALIVAAPLGGAAIAALTHWRVERADAARLPF
;
A
#
# COMPACT_ATOMS: atom_id res chain seq x y z
N MET A 1 -16.85 1.92 11.40
CA MET A 1 -16.36 2.81 10.33
C MET A 1 -14.86 2.61 10.06
N GLU A 2 -14.09 2.33 11.11
CA GLU A 2 -12.68 1.97 11.19
C GLU A 2 -12.27 0.92 10.15
N THR A 3 -13.01 -0.19 10.09
CA THR A 3 -12.71 -1.28 9.14
C THR A 3 -12.82 -0.84 7.70
N ILE A 4 -13.82 -0.04 7.36
CA ILE A 4 -13.99 0.50 6.00
C ILE A 4 -12.82 1.43 5.67
N ALA A 5 -12.48 2.36 6.56
CA ALA A 5 -11.35 3.27 6.38
C ALA A 5 -10.02 2.50 6.22
N ALA A 6 -9.84 1.42 6.99
CA ALA A 6 -8.65 0.59 6.92
C ALA A 6 -8.56 -0.17 5.58
N VAL A 7 -9.67 -0.74 5.12
CA VAL A 7 -9.74 -1.41 3.82
C VAL A 7 -9.47 -0.43 2.67
N VAL A 8 -10.03 0.79 2.75
CA VAL A 8 -9.77 1.85 1.76
C VAL A 8 -8.28 2.23 1.73
N ALA A 9 -7.66 2.39 2.90
CA ALA A 9 -6.23 2.68 2.99
C ALA A 9 -5.37 1.53 2.40
N ALA A 10 -5.70 0.28 2.71
CA ALA A 10 -5.03 -0.89 2.13
C ALA A 10 -5.20 -0.94 0.60
N GLY A 11 -6.42 -0.71 0.10
CA GLY A 11 -6.69 -0.67 -1.33
C GLY A 11 -5.91 0.43 -2.05
N ALA A 12 -5.84 1.62 -1.46
CA ALA A 12 -5.04 2.72 -1.99
C ALA A 12 -3.53 2.40 -2.01
N ALA A 13 -3.02 1.78 -0.94
CA ALA A 13 -1.63 1.32 -0.87
C ALA A 13 -1.32 0.32 -1.99
N PHE A 14 -2.15 -0.71 -2.14
CA PHE A 14 -1.99 -1.75 -3.16
C PHE A 14 -2.13 -1.19 -4.58
N GLY A 15 -3.08 -0.27 -4.80
CA GLY A 15 -3.22 0.45 -6.06
C GLY A 15 -1.95 1.24 -6.41
N ALA A 16 -1.41 2.02 -5.46
CA ALA A 16 -0.18 2.76 -5.67
C ALA A 16 1.01 1.83 -5.97
N SER A 17 1.15 0.73 -5.21
CA SER A 17 2.20 -0.27 -5.44
C SER A 17 2.08 -0.94 -6.83
N TYR A 18 0.86 -1.19 -7.30
CA TYR A 18 0.64 -1.68 -8.67
C TYR A 18 1.13 -0.67 -9.72
N LEU A 19 0.86 0.63 -9.54
CA LEU A 19 1.35 1.67 -10.46
C LEU A 19 2.88 1.72 -10.51
N ILE A 20 3.55 1.61 -9.36
CA ILE A 20 5.01 1.57 -9.25
C ILE A 20 5.57 0.33 -9.95
N GLY A 21 4.93 -0.81 -9.76
CA GLY A 21 5.29 -2.06 -10.42
C GLY A 21 5.25 -2.01 -11.95
N ARG A 22 4.51 -1.08 -12.56
CA ARG A 22 4.52 -0.92 -14.02
C ARG A 22 5.72 -0.15 -14.57
N SER A 23 6.63 0.32 -13.70
CA SER A 23 7.83 1.02 -14.16
C SER A 23 8.79 0.05 -14.85
N LEU A 24 9.19 0.39 -16.08
CA LEU A 24 10.10 -0.42 -16.90
C LEU A 24 11.58 -0.04 -16.74
N THR A 25 11.83 1.15 -16.21
CA THR A 25 13.18 1.73 -16.11
C THR A 25 13.83 1.51 -14.74
N ALA A 26 13.09 0.98 -13.77
CA ALA A 26 13.56 0.76 -12.41
C ALA A 26 13.98 -0.71 -12.21
N SER A 27 14.92 -0.96 -11.31
CA SER A 27 15.28 -2.31 -10.93
C SER A 27 14.21 -2.93 -10.04
N SER A 28 14.09 -4.27 -10.06
CA SER A 28 13.08 -4.98 -9.27
C SER A 28 13.20 -4.72 -7.76
N LEU A 29 14.43 -4.51 -7.25
CA LEU A 29 14.67 -4.11 -5.86
C LEU A 29 14.10 -2.73 -5.55
N LEU A 30 14.34 -1.73 -6.41
CA LEU A 30 13.81 -0.37 -6.23
C LEU A 30 12.29 -0.35 -6.28
N VAL A 31 11.69 -1.15 -7.17
CA VAL A 31 10.24 -1.30 -7.26
C VAL A 31 9.66 -1.91 -5.98
N ALA A 32 10.27 -2.98 -5.46
CA ALA A 32 9.82 -3.62 -4.22
C ALA A 32 9.94 -2.67 -3.02
N LEU A 33 11.06 -1.94 -2.91
CA LEU A 33 11.26 -0.91 -1.88
C LEU A 33 10.24 0.24 -2.01
N GLY A 34 9.91 0.64 -3.24
CA GLY A 34 8.86 1.61 -3.52
C GLY A 34 7.49 1.13 -3.02
N GLY A 35 7.14 -0.13 -3.29
CA GLY A 35 5.92 -0.76 -2.76
C GLY A 35 5.89 -0.80 -1.23
N LEU A 36 7.02 -1.15 -0.60
CA LEU A 36 7.16 -1.19 0.86
C LEU A 36 6.96 0.20 1.48
N LEU A 37 7.66 1.21 0.93
CA LEU A 37 7.61 2.59 1.41
C LEU A 37 6.20 3.18 1.28
N TRP A 38 5.51 2.91 0.16
CA TRP A 38 4.13 3.35 -0.01
C TRP A 38 3.16 2.66 0.93
N GLY A 39 3.34 1.36 1.18
CA GLY A 39 2.55 0.66 2.18
C GLY A 39 2.70 1.25 3.58
N VAL A 40 3.93 1.61 3.98
CA VAL A 40 4.18 2.31 5.26
C VAL A 40 3.52 3.68 5.25
N GLY A 41 3.69 4.44 4.17
CA GLY A 41 3.11 5.77 4.01
C GLY A 41 1.59 5.76 4.18
N PHE A 42 0.89 4.83 3.54
CA PHE A 42 -0.57 4.72 3.67
C PHE A 42 -1.04 4.25 5.06
N ALA A 43 -0.30 3.38 5.73
CA ALA A 43 -0.61 3.00 7.11
C ALA A 43 -0.47 4.21 8.07
N VAL A 44 0.59 5.02 7.90
CA VAL A 44 0.78 6.25 8.67
C VAL A 44 -0.30 7.28 8.35
N LEU A 45 -0.62 7.50 7.06
CA LEU A 45 -1.68 8.40 6.64
C LEU A 45 -3.04 7.99 7.21
N PHE A 46 -3.36 6.70 7.22
CA PHE A 46 -4.56 6.17 7.86
C PHE A 46 -4.61 6.57 9.34
N PHE A 47 -3.53 6.33 10.08
CA PHE A 47 -3.47 6.65 11.51
C PHE A 47 -3.62 8.15 11.77
N VAL A 48 -2.85 8.98 11.07
CA VAL A 48 -2.92 10.44 11.23
C VAL A 48 -4.32 10.96 10.90
N ALA A 49 -4.88 10.57 9.74
CA ALA A 49 -6.20 11.04 9.32
C ALA A 49 -7.30 10.63 10.31
N THR A 50 -7.28 9.38 10.76
CA THR A 50 -8.30 8.89 11.70
C THR A 50 -8.18 9.49 13.09
N VAL A 51 -6.95 9.71 13.59
CA VAL A 51 -6.72 10.45 14.85
C VAL A 51 -7.20 11.90 14.72
N THR A 52 -6.88 12.58 13.63
CA THR A 52 -7.33 13.96 13.37
C THR A 52 -8.86 14.02 13.32
N VAL A 53 -9.51 13.14 12.57
CA VAL A 53 -10.98 13.12 12.49
C VAL A 53 -11.60 12.76 13.84
N GLY A 54 -11.02 11.82 14.58
CA GLY A 54 -11.49 11.46 15.93
C GLY A 54 -11.40 12.63 16.93
N HIS A 55 -10.42 13.52 16.79
CA HIS A 55 -10.34 14.75 17.57
C HIS A 55 -11.40 15.77 17.17
N LEU A 56 -11.68 15.92 15.86
CA LEU A 56 -12.67 16.86 15.35
C LEU A 56 -14.12 16.40 15.57
N THR A 57 -14.34 15.09 15.60
CA THR A 57 -15.66 14.45 15.77
C THR A 57 -15.58 13.37 16.86
N PRO A 58 -15.68 13.76 18.15
CA PRO A 58 -15.61 12.81 19.26
C PRO A 58 -16.69 11.73 19.16
N GLY A 59 -16.32 10.49 19.47
CA GLY A 59 -17.23 9.33 19.43
C GLY A 59 -17.42 8.71 18.04
N LEU A 60 -16.81 9.26 16.98
CA LEU A 60 -16.88 8.68 15.63
C LEU A 60 -16.06 7.39 15.49
N PHE A 61 -14.92 7.34 16.18
CA PHE A 61 -13.99 6.22 16.13
C PHE A 61 -13.73 5.65 17.52
N GLU A 62 -13.71 4.33 17.62
CA GLU A 62 -13.29 3.63 18.83
C GLU A 62 -11.77 3.49 18.87
N PRO A 63 -11.06 4.10 19.86
CA PRO A 63 -9.60 4.16 19.87
C PRO A 63 -8.90 2.79 19.86
N TRP A 64 -9.49 1.81 20.56
CA TRP A 64 -8.96 0.45 20.61
C TRP A 64 -8.97 -0.21 19.22
N LEU A 65 -10.13 -0.18 18.55
CA LEU A 65 -10.25 -0.72 17.19
C LEU A 65 -9.34 0.02 16.22
N LEU A 66 -9.17 1.33 16.36
CA LEU A 66 -8.25 2.10 15.54
C LEU A 66 -6.82 1.58 15.63
N GLY A 67 -6.35 1.33 16.85
CA GLY A 67 -5.02 0.76 17.13
C GLY A 67 -4.84 -0.62 16.48
N VAL A 68 -5.84 -1.50 16.60
CA VAL A 68 -5.82 -2.83 15.98
C VAL A 68 -5.70 -2.72 14.45
N HIS A 69 -6.50 -1.87 13.81
CA HIS A 69 -6.44 -1.70 12.36
C HIS A 69 -5.11 -1.07 11.92
N PHE A 70 -4.55 -0.14 12.68
CA PHE A 70 -3.25 0.44 12.39
C PHE A 70 -2.13 -0.61 12.47
N ILE A 71 -2.11 -1.44 13.52
CA ILE A 71 -1.13 -2.53 13.67
C ILE A 71 -1.24 -3.53 12.52
N ALA A 72 -2.46 -3.89 12.12
CA ALA A 72 -2.66 -4.77 10.98
C ALA A 72 -2.16 -4.10 9.67
N LEU A 73 -2.46 -2.83 9.45
CA LEU A 73 -2.07 -2.09 8.25
C LEU A 73 -0.57 -1.86 8.14
N ILE A 74 0.10 -1.49 9.24
CA ILE A 74 1.55 -1.19 9.22
C ILE A 74 2.38 -2.44 8.90
N VAL A 75 1.80 -3.64 9.03
CA VAL A 75 2.44 -4.90 8.60
C VAL A 75 1.95 -5.30 7.21
N ALA A 76 0.63 -5.34 7.00
CA ALA A 76 0.05 -5.88 5.77
C ALA A 76 0.27 -4.97 4.55
N ALA A 77 0.15 -3.65 4.71
CA ALA A 77 0.27 -2.72 3.59
C ALA A 77 1.70 -2.67 3.02
N PRO A 78 2.79 -2.60 3.81
CA PRO A 78 4.15 -2.65 3.27
C PRO A 78 4.49 -3.99 2.61
N LEU A 79 4.16 -5.10 3.26
CA LEU A 79 4.46 -6.44 2.72
C LEU A 79 3.66 -6.72 1.45
N GLY A 80 2.36 -6.43 1.48
CA GLY A 80 1.49 -6.57 0.33
C GLY A 80 1.88 -5.61 -0.80
N GLY A 81 2.21 -4.36 -0.48
CA GLY A 81 2.67 -3.37 -1.45
C GLY A 81 3.97 -3.78 -2.14
N ALA A 82 4.96 -4.24 -1.38
CA ALA A 82 6.21 -4.76 -1.93
C ALA A 82 5.97 -5.97 -2.86
N ALA A 83 5.14 -6.92 -2.43
CA ALA A 83 4.80 -8.10 -3.22
C ALA A 83 4.06 -7.74 -4.51
N ILE A 84 3.05 -6.87 -4.44
CA ILE A 84 2.28 -6.40 -5.60
C ILE A 84 3.18 -5.66 -6.59
N ALA A 85 4.03 -4.76 -6.09
CA ALA A 85 4.95 -4.00 -6.94
C ALA A 85 5.93 -4.94 -7.67
N ALA A 86 6.57 -5.87 -6.94
CA ALA A 86 7.52 -6.82 -7.49
C ALA A 86 6.88 -7.78 -8.52
N LEU A 87 5.72 -8.35 -8.19
CA LEU A 87 5.00 -9.26 -9.09
C LEU A 87 4.52 -8.54 -10.35
N THR A 88 4.05 -7.30 -10.22
CA THR A 88 3.61 -6.50 -11.37
C THR A 88 4.78 -6.20 -12.30
N HIS A 89 5.91 -5.80 -11.73
CA HIS A 89 7.12 -5.51 -12.50
C HIS A 89 7.65 -6.72 -13.24
N TRP A 90 7.77 -7.86 -12.56
CA TRP A 90 8.17 -9.10 -13.20
C TRP A 90 7.24 -9.53 -14.34
N ARG A 91 5.91 -9.33 -14.20
CA ARG A 91 4.95 -9.61 -15.27
C ARG A 91 5.17 -8.71 -16.48
N VAL A 92 5.45 -7.43 -16.21
CA VAL A 92 5.70 -6.43 -17.24
C VAL A 92 7.03 -6.71 -17.96
N GLU A 93 8.12 -6.98 -17.23
CA GLU A 93 9.42 -7.37 -17.81
C GLU A 93 9.29 -8.61 -18.71
N ARG A 94 8.55 -9.63 -18.26
CA ARG A 94 8.28 -10.84 -19.06
C ARG A 94 7.49 -10.56 -20.33
N ALA A 95 6.48 -9.70 -20.23
CA ALA A 95 5.67 -9.31 -21.38
C ALA A 95 6.49 -8.53 -22.41
N ASP A 96 7.41 -7.68 -21.96
CA ASP A 96 8.32 -6.94 -22.83
C ASP A 96 9.36 -7.84 -23.49
N ALA A 97 9.95 -8.77 -22.72
CA ALA A 97 10.88 -9.77 -23.26
C ALA A 97 10.23 -10.64 -24.35
N ALA A 98 8.94 -10.96 -24.22
CA ALA A 98 8.19 -11.75 -25.21
C ALA A 98 7.86 -10.97 -26.51
N ARG A 99 7.98 -9.64 -26.51
CA ARG A 99 7.75 -8.79 -27.69
C ARG A 99 9.01 -8.55 -28.52
N LEU A 100 10.18 -8.90 -27.97
CA LEU A 100 11.43 -8.79 -28.71
C LEU A 100 11.42 -9.85 -29.83
N PRO A 101 11.63 -9.46 -31.10
CA PRO A 101 11.74 -10.41 -32.18
C PRO A 101 13.05 -11.17 -31.99
N PHE A 102 12.94 -12.42 -31.53
CA PHE A 102 13.95 -13.43 -31.82
C PHE A 102 13.82 -13.83 -33.29
#